data_AF-A0A0E3NPK3-F1
#
_entry.id   AF-A0A0E3NPK3-F1
#
_cell.length_a   1.000
_cell.length_b   1.000
_cell.length_c   1.000
_cell.angle_alpha   90.00
_cell.angle_beta   90.00
_cell.angle_gamma   90.00
#
_symmetry.space_group_name_H-M   'P 1'
#
loop_
_entity.id
_entity.type
_entity.pdbx_description
1 polymer ?
#
loop_
_entity_poly.entity_id
_entity_poly.type
_entity_poly.pdbx_seq_one_letter_code
_entity_poly.pdbx_strand_id
1 'polypeptide(L)'
;MTKEVETETKETGKKSFDIQGKIGKLGDDVDSLAKKTGNEASKLEKSINGEIKSLFGEIKSIDVKDEVKSTTDRVEKLVDTTGDSAKKLASDIKADIKKLMEKI
;
A
#
# COMPACT_ATOMS: atom_id res chain seq x y z
N MET A 1 -22.74 48.46 38.07
CA MET A 1 -23.29 47.19 37.52
C MET A 1 -23.42 47.43 36.03
N THR A 2 -22.66 46.78 35.17
CA THR A 2 -22.77 45.35 34.83
C THR A 2 -21.43 44.82 34.32
N LYS A 3 -21.15 43.58 34.68
CA LYS A 3 -19.91 42.85 34.38
C LYS A 3 -20.14 42.10 33.06
N GLU A 4 -19.39 42.44 32.02
CA GLU A 4 -19.32 41.66 30.79
C GLU A 4 -18.70 40.30 31.13
N VAL A 5 -19.44 39.22 30.84
CA VAL A 5 -18.94 37.86 30.93
C VAL A 5 -18.72 37.41 29.50
N GLU A 6 -17.49 37.59 29.04
CA GLU A 6 -16.90 36.72 28.03
C GLU A 6 -16.80 35.33 28.69
N THR A 7 -17.50 34.34 28.13
CA THR A 7 -17.15 32.94 28.34
C THR A 7 -16.99 32.28 27.00
N GLU A 8 -15.72 32.04 26.70
CA GLU A 8 -15.17 31.34 25.56
C GLU A 8 -15.95 30.08 25.20
N THR A 9 -16.21 29.99 23.90
CA THR A 9 -16.85 28.89 23.21
C THR A 9 -16.05 27.60 23.40
N LYS A 10 -16.65 26.64 24.11
CA LYS A 10 -16.17 25.27 24.32
C LYS A 10 -16.37 24.43 23.03
N GLU A 11 -15.76 24.82 21.91
CA GLU A 11 -15.90 24.14 20.60
C GLU A 11 -14.67 23.32 20.17
N THR A 12 -13.55 23.42 20.89
CA THR A 12 -12.27 22.78 20.52
C THR A 12 -12.25 21.26 20.68
N GLY A 13 -13.13 20.68 21.51
CA GLY A 13 -13.18 19.23 21.73
C GLY A 13 -13.71 18.45 20.52
N LYS A 14 -14.86 18.86 19.96
CA LYS A 14 -15.57 18.08 18.92
C LYS A 14 -14.77 18.00 17.61
N LYS A 15 -14.20 19.13 17.18
CA LYS A 15 -13.36 19.22 15.96
C LYS A 15 -12.09 18.37 16.04
N SER A 16 -11.44 18.29 17.20
CA SER A 16 -10.19 17.53 17.36
C SER A 16 -10.45 16.02 17.29
N PHE A 17 -11.56 15.52 17.87
CA PHE A 17 -11.98 14.12 17.73
C PHE A 17 -12.29 13.75 16.26
N ASP A 18 -12.97 14.62 15.52
CA ASP A 18 -13.24 14.43 14.09
C ASP A 18 -11.96 14.35 13.24
N ILE A 19 -10.94 15.13 13.58
CA ILE A 19 -9.66 15.15 12.84
C ILE A 19 -8.82 13.91 13.19
N GLN A 20 -8.70 13.54 14.46
CA GLN A 20 -7.99 12.33 14.88
C GLN A 20 -8.59 11.07 14.25
N GLY A 21 -9.92 10.97 14.18
CA GLY A 21 -10.61 9.87 13.49
C GLY A 21 -10.29 9.79 12.00
N LYS A 22 -10.25 10.94 11.31
CA LYS A 22 -9.88 11.01 9.87
C LYS A 22 -8.43 10.60 9.63
N ILE A 23 -7.51 11.00 10.51
CA ILE A 23 -6.09 10.64 10.43
C ILE A 23 -5.88 9.14 10.70
N GLY A 24 -6.59 8.58 11.67
CA GLY A 24 -6.60 7.14 11.91
C GLY A 24 -7.06 6.36 10.68
N LYS A 25 -8.21 6.76 10.11
CA LYS A 25 -8.73 6.15 8.87
C LYS A 25 -7.74 6.26 7.70
N LEU A 26 -7.04 7.39 7.57
CA LEU A 26 -6.02 7.56 6.54
C LEU A 26 -4.88 6.53 6.68
N GLY A 27 -4.45 6.24 7.92
CA GLY A 27 -3.46 5.19 8.18
C GLY A 27 -3.95 3.80 7.77
N ASP A 28 -5.21 3.47 8.06
CA ASP A 28 -5.83 2.20 7.67
C ASP A 28 -6.00 2.09 6.14
N ASP A 29 -6.39 3.18 5.49
CA ASP A 29 -6.52 3.27 4.03
C ASP A 29 -5.16 3.03 3.34
N VAL A 30 -4.06 3.55 3.91
CA VAL A 30 -2.69 3.32 3.43
C VAL A 30 -2.27 1.86 3.59
N ASP A 31 -2.56 1.23 4.73
CA ASP A 31 -2.31 -0.21 4.92
C ASP A 31 -3.10 -1.06 3.91
N SER A 32 -4.36 -0.69 3.68
CA SER A 32 -5.24 -1.35 2.72
C SER A 32 -4.70 -1.24 1.30
N LEU A 33 -4.20 -0.06 0.92
CA LEU A 33 -3.56 0.17 -0.37
C LEU A 33 -2.37 -0.77 -0.58
N ALA A 34 -1.42 -0.83 0.38
CA ALA A 34 -0.25 -1.70 0.26
C ALA A 34 -0.62 -3.19 0.16
N LYS A 35 -1.57 -3.65 0.98
CA LYS A 35 -2.07 -5.03 0.90
C LYS A 35 -2.69 -5.34 -0.46
N LYS A 36 -3.53 -4.43 -0.97
CA LYS A 36 -4.17 -4.60 -2.29
C LYS A 36 -3.15 -4.60 -3.42
N THR A 37 -2.14 -3.73 -3.38
CA THR A 37 -1.05 -3.71 -4.37
C THR A 37 -0.30 -5.04 -4.42
N GLY A 38 0.12 -5.57 -3.28
CA GLY A 38 0.81 -6.87 -3.23
C GLY A 38 -0.08 -8.03 -3.70
N ASN A 39 -1.35 -8.04 -3.29
CA ASN A 39 -2.30 -9.07 -3.71
C ASN A 39 -2.58 -9.02 -5.22
N GLU A 40 -2.75 -7.84 -5.79
CA GLU A 40 -3.00 -7.69 -7.22
C GLU A 40 -1.77 -8.05 -8.05
N ALA A 41 -0.57 -7.69 -7.59
CA ALA A 41 0.69 -8.13 -8.20
C ALA A 41 0.79 -9.67 -8.23
N SER A 42 0.48 -10.36 -7.13
CA SER A 42 0.51 -11.83 -7.08
C SER A 42 -0.59 -12.50 -7.93
N LYS A 43 -1.75 -11.85 -8.13
CA LYS A 43 -2.74 -12.35 -9.09
C LYS A 43 -2.24 -12.26 -10.52
N LEU A 44 -1.66 -11.11 -10.89
CA LEU A 44 -1.08 -10.90 -12.21
C LEU A 44 0.06 -11.88 -12.48
N GLU A 45 0.92 -12.11 -11.50
CA GLU A 45 1.98 -13.12 -11.53
C GLU A 45 1.45 -14.50 -11.94
N LYS A 46 0.36 -14.96 -11.30
CA LYS A 46 -0.24 -16.27 -11.58
C LYS A 46 -0.76 -16.36 -13.01
N SER A 47 -1.39 -15.29 -13.52
CA SER A 47 -1.84 -15.24 -14.92
C SER A 47 -0.66 -15.31 -15.88
N ILE A 48 0.35 -14.45 -15.68
CA ILE A 48 1.55 -14.37 -16.51
C ILE A 48 2.33 -15.70 -16.49
N ASN A 49 2.50 -16.31 -15.32
CA ASN A 49 3.20 -17.60 -15.20
C ASN A 49 2.41 -18.73 -15.88
N GLY A 50 1.07 -18.67 -15.90
CA GLY A 50 0.23 -19.55 -16.70
C GLY A 50 0.51 -19.42 -18.20
N GLU A 51 0.57 -18.19 -18.71
CA GLU A 51 0.89 -17.89 -20.11
C GLU A 51 2.32 -18.34 -20.46
N ILE A 52 3.30 -18.04 -19.62
CA ILE A 52 4.69 -18.46 -19.79
C ILE A 52 4.81 -19.99 -19.85
N LYS A 53 4.11 -20.72 -18.98
CA LYS A 53 4.10 -22.19 -19.00
C LYS A 53 3.51 -22.74 -20.28
N SER A 54 2.45 -22.12 -20.82
CA SER A 54 1.89 -22.49 -22.12
C SER A 54 2.93 -22.34 -23.23
N LEU A 55 3.60 -21.18 -23.29
CA LEU A 55 4.68 -20.92 -24.26
C LEU A 55 5.82 -21.93 -24.11
N PHE A 56 6.24 -22.22 -22.87
CA PHE A 56 7.31 -23.18 -22.59
C PHE A 56 6.99 -24.60 -23.12
N GLY A 57 5.73 -25.01 -23.09
CA GLY A 57 5.27 -26.28 -23.63
C GLY A 57 5.35 -26.37 -25.16
N GLU A 58 5.24 -25.25 -25.86
CA GLU A 58 5.27 -25.17 -27.33
C GLU A 58 6.69 -25.01 -27.89
N ILE A 59 7.62 -24.47 -27.10
CA ILE A 59 9.00 -24.24 -27.52
C ILE A 59 9.78 -25.56 -27.60
N LYS A 60 10.47 -25.79 -28.72
CA LYS A 60 11.35 -26.96 -28.92
C LYS A 60 12.83 -26.66 -28.69
N SER A 61 13.25 -25.41 -28.92
CA SER A 61 14.64 -25.00 -28.75
C SER A 61 15.01 -24.91 -27.27
N ILE A 62 16.13 -25.51 -26.89
CA ILE A 62 16.62 -25.54 -25.51
C ILE A 62 17.05 -24.13 -25.07
N ASP A 63 17.77 -23.40 -25.92
CA ASP A 63 18.25 -22.06 -25.59
C ASP A 63 17.08 -21.10 -25.29
N VAL A 64 16.02 -21.20 -26.09
CA VAL A 64 14.81 -20.38 -25.90
C VAL A 64 14.05 -20.79 -24.63
N LYS A 65 14.08 -22.08 -24.24
CA LYS A 65 13.49 -22.53 -22.96
C LYS A 65 14.20 -21.92 -21.76
N ASP A 66 15.53 -21.84 -21.81
CA ASP A 66 16.30 -21.23 -20.73
C ASP A 66 16.03 -19.72 -20.61
N GLU A 67 15.90 -19.02 -21.73
CA GLU A 67 15.48 -17.61 -21.75
C GLU A 67 14.07 -17.39 -21.16
N VAL A 68 13.12 -18.28 -21.49
CA VAL A 68 11.76 -18.23 -20.94
C VAL A 68 11.77 -18.49 -19.44
N LYS A 69 12.57 -19.44 -18.95
CA LYS A 69 12.73 -19.68 -17.51
C LYS A 69 13.31 -18.46 -16.79
N SER A 70 14.34 -17.83 -17.36
CA SER A 70 14.90 -16.57 -16.84
C SER A 70 13.84 -15.46 -16.80
N THR A 71 12.93 -15.43 -17.78
CA THR A 71 11.80 -14.49 -17.78
C THR A 71 10.84 -14.77 -16.64
N THR A 72 10.50 -16.03 -16.35
CA THR A 72 9.68 -16.40 -15.18
C THR A 72 10.30 -15.90 -13.88
N ASP A 73 11.59 -16.17 -13.66
CA ASP A 73 12.29 -15.76 -12.44
C ASP A 73 12.27 -14.23 -12.26
N ARG A 74 12.34 -13.48 -13.38
CA ARG A 74 12.26 -12.01 -13.37
C ARG A 74 10.85 -11.50 -13.07
N VAL A 75 9.80 -12.21 -13.50
CA VAL A 75 8.40 -11.89 -13.17
C VAL A 75 8.14 -12.11 -11.69
N GLU A 76 8.60 -13.23 -11.12
CA GLU A 76 8.48 -13.51 -9.68
C GLU A 76 9.19 -12.41 -8.87
N LYS A 77 10.43 -12.07 -9.24
CA LYS A 77 11.18 -10.97 -8.60
C LYS A 77 10.48 -9.60 -8.70
N LEU A 78 9.84 -9.30 -9.82
CA LEU A 78 9.09 -8.05 -10.00
C LEU A 78 7.93 -7.95 -9.00
N VAL A 79 7.22 -9.05 -8.79
CA VAL A 79 6.06 -9.13 -7.90
C VAL A 79 6.48 -9.02 -6.44
N ASP A 80 7.52 -9.75 -6.04
CA ASP A 80 8.11 -9.63 -4.70
C ASP A 80 8.58 -8.20 -4.41
N THR A 81 9.32 -7.61 -5.35
CA THR A 81 9.82 -6.23 -5.21
C THR A 81 8.66 -5.23 -5.11
N THR A 82 7.59 -5.43 -5.88
CA THR A 82 6.39 -4.58 -5.84
C THR A 82 5.68 -4.68 -4.49
N GLY A 83 5.47 -5.90 -4.00
CA GLY A 83 4.83 -6.14 -2.71
C GLY A 83 5.63 -5.57 -1.54
N ASP A 84 6.94 -5.79 -1.52
CA ASP A 84 7.80 -5.30 -0.44
C ASP A 84 8.02 -3.79 -0.49
N SER A 85 8.15 -3.20 -1.69
CA SER A 85 8.21 -1.75 -1.84
C SER A 85 6.92 -1.08 -1.39
N ALA A 86 5.76 -1.67 -1.70
CA ALA A 86 4.47 -1.16 -1.23
C ALA A 86 4.36 -1.19 0.30
N LYS A 87 4.77 -2.29 0.95
CA LYS A 87 4.78 -2.38 2.43
C LYS A 87 5.72 -1.35 3.07
N LYS A 88 6.92 -1.19 2.51
CA LYS A 88 7.90 -0.24 3.01
C LYS A 88 7.37 1.19 2.91
N LEU A 89 6.89 1.58 1.72
CA LEU A 89 6.35 2.92 1.50
C LEU A 89 5.12 3.20 2.38
N ALA A 90 4.22 2.24 2.57
CA ALA A 90 3.10 2.39 3.49
C ALA A 90 3.54 2.56 4.94
N SER A 91 4.60 1.87 5.37
CA SER A 91 5.18 2.03 6.72
C SER A 91 5.75 3.43 6.91
N ASP A 92 6.48 3.95 5.92
CA ASP A 92 7.04 5.30 5.93
C ASP A 92 5.93 6.36 6.00
N ILE A 93 4.90 6.24 5.14
CA ILE A 93 3.74 7.14 5.14
C ILE A 93 3.00 7.08 6.48
N LYS A 94 2.82 5.90 7.07
CA LYS A 94 2.17 5.75 8.38
C LYS A 94 2.99 6.38 9.51
N ALA A 95 4.31 6.30 9.46
CA ALA A 95 5.16 7.00 10.41
C ALA A 95 4.94 8.51 10.33
N ASP A 96 4.80 9.06 9.13
CA ASP A 96 4.50 10.49 8.95
C ASP A 96 3.08 10.86 9.38
N ILE A 97 2.07 10.02 9.11
CA ILE A 97 0.70 10.18 9.64
C ILE A 97 0.71 10.23 11.17
N LYS A 98 1.49 9.37 11.82
CA LYS A 98 1.64 9.39 13.27
C LYS A 98 2.26 10.71 13.77
N LYS A 99 3.31 11.21 13.12
CA LYS A 99 3.90 12.52 13.44
C LYS A 99 2.91 13.67 13.25
N LEU A 100 1.98 13.56 12.31
CA LEU A 100 0.89 14.54 12.16
C LEU A 100 -0.10 14.47 13.33
N MET A 101 -0.43 13.25 13.77
CA MET A 101 -1.31 13.04 14.94
C MET A 101 -0.72 13.61 16.22
N GLU A 102 0.60 13.51 16.42
CA GLU A 102 1.28 14.08 17.59
C GLU A 102 1.27 15.62 17.64
N LYS A 103 0.90 16.28 16.54
CA LYS A 103 0.82 17.75 16.44
C LYS A 103 -0.61 18.29 16.61
N ILE A 104 -1.60 17.43 16.78
CA ILE A 104 -3.04 17.77 16.84
C ILE A 104 -3.62 17.33 18.18
#